data_AF-A0ABD3BCY9-F1
#
_entry.id   AF-A0ABD3BCY9-F1
#
_cell.length_a   1.000
_cell.length_b   1.000
_cell.length_c   1.000
_cell.angle_alpha   90.00
_cell.angle_beta   90.00
_cell.angle_gamma   90.00
#
_symmetry.space_group_name_H-M   'P 1'
#
loop_
_entity.id
_entity.type
_entity.pdbx_description
1 polymer ?
#
loop_
_entity_poly.entity_id
_entity_poly.type
_entity_poly.pdbx_seq_one_letter_code
_entity_poly.pdbx_strand_id
1 'polypeptide(L)'
;MRQGVSPGNVPVYHGSNLKAIDRRVRLAELVLRCAICGFASLSAVLVSTDTQVKEIFTIRKTAKFTNMKALVFLVVANGLVASYSLAQVLRCVMSMIRGSVLLNKPLAWAIFSGDQVMAYLSVAAVGAAAQSAVFAKFGQTQLEWMQICNMYGKFCNQVGEGIASGLLVSVSMVVLSAISGFSVFRLYGDKKRKSVGGW
;
A
#
# COMPACT_ATOMS: atom_id res chain seq x y z
N MET A 1 43.29 45.51 21.57
CA MET A 1 43.07 44.07 21.76
C MET A 1 41.58 43.78 21.58
N ARG A 2 41.16 43.14 20.48
CA ARG A 2 39.79 42.63 20.34
C ARG A 2 39.74 41.24 20.96
N GLN A 3 39.03 41.09 22.07
CA GLN A 3 38.75 39.78 22.67
C GLN A 3 37.80 39.03 21.73
N GLY A 4 38.30 37.93 21.14
CA GLY A 4 37.48 36.99 20.40
C GLY A 4 36.60 36.21 21.38
N VAL A 5 35.30 36.42 21.30
CA VAL A 5 34.32 35.60 22.03
C VAL A 5 34.28 34.22 21.35
N SER A 6 34.70 33.20 22.09
CA SER A 6 34.63 31.80 21.68
C SER A 6 33.16 31.37 21.55
N PRO A 7 32.71 30.80 20.41
CA PRO A 7 31.36 30.31 20.30
C PRO A 7 31.22 29.08 21.20
N GLY A 8 30.45 29.25 22.29
CA GLY A 8 30.13 28.17 23.21
C GLY A 8 29.50 27.00 22.47
N ASN A 9 30.10 25.81 22.62
CA ASN A 9 29.53 24.56 22.19
C ASN A 9 28.23 24.31 22.96
N VAL A 10 27.08 24.64 22.36
CA VAL A 10 25.79 24.19 22.87
C VAL A 10 25.69 22.67 22.67
N PRO A 11 25.45 21.87 23.72
CA PRO A 11 25.16 20.46 23.55
C PRO A 11 23.82 20.35 22.82
N VAL A 12 23.89 20.08 21.52
CA VAL A 12 22.72 19.90 20.68
C VAL A 12 22.05 18.59 21.09
N TYR A 13 21.09 18.66 22.02
CA TYR A 13 20.17 17.60 22.47
C TYR A 13 19.29 17.01 21.35
N HIS A 14 19.61 17.29 20.08
CA HIS A 14 18.85 16.90 18.90
C HIS A 14 19.02 15.40 18.59
N GLY A 15 20.11 14.76 19.03
CA GLY A 15 20.40 13.35 18.74
C GLY A 15 19.44 12.33 19.38
N SER A 16 18.92 12.59 20.58
CA SER A 16 17.97 11.68 21.26
C SER A 16 16.57 11.75 20.64
N ASN A 17 16.10 12.97 20.36
CA ASN A 17 14.81 13.22 19.71
C ASN A 17 14.76 12.64 18.29
N LEU A 18 15.82 12.79 17.49
CA LEU A 18 15.90 12.19 16.15
C LEU A 18 15.85 10.66 16.18
N LYS A 19 16.54 10.00 17.12
CA LYS A 19 16.47 8.53 17.28
C LYS A 19 15.08 8.06 17.68
N ALA A 20 14.39 8.81 18.56
CA ALA A 20 13.02 8.50 18.95
C ALA A 20 12.05 8.66 17.78
N ILE A 21 12.19 9.72 16.98
CA ILE A 21 11.39 9.95 15.77
C ILE A 21 11.64 8.83 14.74
N ASP A 22 12.90 8.45 14.49
CA ASP A 22 13.26 7.37 13.56
C ASP A 22 12.61 6.04 13.97
N ARG A 23 12.66 5.70 15.26
CA ARG A 23 11.98 4.53 15.82
C ARG A 23 10.46 4.60 15.62
N ARG A 24 9.84 5.75 15.85
CA ARG A 24 8.39 5.95 15.65
C ARG A 24 8.00 5.80 14.18
N VAL A 25 8.78 6.35 13.24
CA VAL A 25 8.54 6.19 11.80
C VAL A 25 8.66 4.72 11.39
N ARG A 26 9.68 4.01 11.90
CA ARG A 26 9.87 2.58 11.62
C ARG A 26 8.72 1.72 12.16
N LEU A 27 8.21 2.05 13.35
CA LEU A 27 7.03 1.41 13.92
C LEU A 27 5.77 1.72 13.10
N ALA A 28 5.58 2.98 12.70
CA ALA A 28 4.46 3.38 11.85
C ALA A 28 4.50 2.66 10.49
N GLU A 29 5.68 2.53 9.87
CA GLU A 29 5.86 1.76 8.63
C GLU A 29 5.47 0.29 8.83
N LEU A 30 5.93 -0.33 9.92
CA LEU A 30 5.59 -1.71 10.24
C LEU A 30 4.09 -1.91 10.44
N VAL A 31 3.45 -1.03 11.21
CA VAL A 31 1.99 -1.06 11.45
C VAL A 31 1.23 -0.90 10.14
N LEU A 32 1.67 0.02 9.28
CA LEU A 32 1.03 0.26 7.99
C LEU A 32 1.15 -0.96 7.07
N ARG A 33 2.32 -1.62 7.01
CA ARG A 33 2.50 -2.87 6.26
C ARG A 33 1.61 -4.00 6.78
N CYS A 34 1.49 -4.14 8.11
CA CYS A 34 0.57 -5.12 8.71
C CYS A 34 -0.90 -4.83 8.38
N ALA A 35 -1.31 -3.56 8.48
CA ALA A 35 -2.65 -3.13 8.11
C ALA A 35 -2.94 -3.43 6.63
N ILE A 36 -2.01 -3.13 5.73
CA ILE A 36 -2.12 -3.45 4.31
C ILE A 36 -2.26 -4.96 4.07
N CYS A 37 -1.45 -5.81 4.71
CA CYS A 37 -1.63 -7.25 4.62
C CYS A 37 -3.04 -7.68 5.02
N GLY A 38 -3.54 -7.16 6.14
CA GLY A 38 -4.87 -7.46 6.67
C GLY A 38 -5.98 -7.03 5.71
N PHE A 39 -5.97 -5.76 5.29
CA PHE A 39 -6.99 -5.22 4.38
C PHE A 39 -6.90 -5.82 2.97
N ALA A 40 -5.70 -6.11 2.45
CA ALA A 40 -5.53 -6.74 1.14
C ALA A 40 -6.04 -8.19 1.16
N SER A 41 -5.76 -8.93 2.23
CA SER A 41 -6.30 -10.29 2.41
C SER A 41 -7.82 -10.26 2.57
N LEU A 42 -8.35 -9.34 3.39
CA LEU A 42 -9.79 -9.15 3.55
C LEU A 42 -10.47 -8.81 2.22
N SER A 43 -9.91 -7.85 1.47
CA SER A 43 -10.40 -7.49 0.15
C SER A 43 -10.39 -8.71 -0.77
N ALA A 44 -9.28 -9.44 -0.87
CA ALA A 44 -9.19 -10.65 -1.69
C ALA A 44 -10.19 -11.74 -1.26
N VAL A 45 -10.43 -11.93 0.04
CA VAL A 45 -11.41 -12.92 0.55
C VAL A 45 -12.83 -12.47 0.25
N LEU A 46 -13.23 -11.23 0.56
CA LEU A 46 -14.58 -10.73 0.28
C LEU A 46 -14.92 -10.89 -1.20
N VAL A 47 -13.99 -10.47 -2.05
CA VAL A 47 -14.06 -10.48 -3.51
C VAL A 47 -14.01 -11.93 -4.04
N SER A 48 -13.21 -12.83 -3.51
CA SER A 48 -13.18 -14.24 -3.97
C SER A 48 -14.36 -15.09 -3.47
N THR A 49 -14.84 -14.82 -2.26
CA THR A 49 -15.95 -15.57 -1.63
C THR A 49 -17.32 -15.13 -2.13
N ASP A 50 -17.41 -13.98 -2.82
CA ASP A 50 -18.58 -13.47 -3.53
C ASP A 50 -18.99 -14.34 -4.75
N THR A 51 -19.03 -15.65 -4.62
CA THR A 51 -19.61 -16.53 -5.65
C THR A 51 -21.14 -16.61 -5.46
N GLN A 52 -21.85 -15.56 -5.85
CA GLN A 52 -23.31 -15.58 -5.91
C GLN A 52 -23.78 -16.16 -7.25
N VAL A 53 -24.30 -17.39 -7.20
CA VAL A 53 -24.95 -18.06 -8.33
C VAL A 53 -26.46 -17.83 -8.18
N LYS A 54 -27.11 -17.05 -9.05
CA LYS A 54 -28.56 -17.20 -9.28
C LYS A 54 -28.85 -17.60 -10.72
N GLU A 55 -29.78 -18.52 -10.85
CA GLU A 55 -30.44 -18.85 -12.11
C GLU A 55 -31.44 -17.73 -12.44
N ILE A 56 -31.28 -17.11 -13.61
CA ILE A 56 -32.30 -16.24 -14.19
C ILE A 56 -32.64 -16.82 -15.56
N PHE A 57 -33.86 -17.38 -15.65
CA PHE A 57 -34.62 -17.75 -16.85
C PHE A 57 -33.88 -18.59 -17.91
N THR A 58 -33.89 -19.93 -17.77
CA THR A 58 -33.61 -20.97 -18.81
C THR A 58 -32.32 -20.80 -19.65
N ILE A 59 -31.50 -19.79 -19.36
CA ILE A 59 -30.20 -19.50 -19.92
C ILE A 59 -29.31 -19.20 -18.72
N ARG A 60 -28.39 -20.13 -18.43
CA ARG A 60 -27.52 -20.12 -17.25
C ARG A 60 -26.49 -18.98 -17.29
N LYS A 61 -26.92 -17.71 -17.22
CA LYS A 61 -26.01 -16.54 -17.12
C LYS A 61 -25.53 -16.40 -15.68
N THR A 62 -24.49 -17.16 -15.38
CA THR A 62 -23.74 -17.07 -14.12
C THR A 62 -23.01 -15.74 -14.10
N ALA A 63 -23.41 -14.76 -13.28
CA ALA A 63 -22.61 -13.57 -13.00
C ALA A 63 -21.45 -13.95 -12.06
N LYS A 64 -20.50 -14.72 -12.57
CA LYS A 64 -19.32 -15.18 -11.83
C LYS A 64 -18.30 -14.05 -11.73
N PHE A 65 -17.60 -13.99 -10.60
CA PHE A 65 -16.41 -13.15 -10.38
C PHE A 65 -15.37 -13.27 -11.51
N THR A 66 -15.30 -14.43 -12.13
CA THR A 66 -14.42 -14.78 -13.26
C THR A 66 -14.82 -14.14 -14.59
N ASN A 67 -16.07 -13.69 -14.74
CA ASN A 67 -16.53 -13.05 -15.97
C ASN A 67 -16.10 -11.58 -16.07
N MET A 68 -15.77 -10.94 -14.95
CA MET A 68 -15.32 -9.55 -14.92
C MET A 68 -13.81 -9.52 -14.68
N LYS A 69 -13.03 -9.40 -15.76
CA LYS A 69 -11.56 -9.43 -15.71
C LYS A 69 -10.96 -8.41 -14.71
N ALA A 70 -11.63 -7.27 -14.50
CA ALA A 70 -11.21 -6.24 -13.55
C ALA A 70 -11.22 -6.72 -12.09
N LEU A 71 -12.21 -7.53 -11.73
CA LEU A 71 -12.37 -8.07 -10.38
C LEU A 71 -11.33 -9.16 -10.09
N VAL A 72 -11.03 -10.01 -11.08
CA VAL A 72 -9.91 -10.96 -11.01
C VAL A 72 -8.57 -10.22 -10.86
N PHE A 73 -8.38 -9.14 -11.63
CA PHE A 73 -7.20 -8.30 -11.54
C PHE A 73 -7.03 -7.69 -10.14
N LEU A 74 -8.12 -7.23 -9.51
CA LEU A 74 -8.10 -6.73 -8.13
C LEU A 74 -7.63 -7.80 -7.12
N VAL A 75 -8.15 -9.04 -7.21
CA VAL A 75 -7.72 -10.14 -6.32
C VAL A 75 -6.24 -10.45 -6.49
N VAL A 76 -5.78 -10.58 -7.74
CA VAL A 76 -4.38 -10.88 -8.05
C VAL A 76 -3.46 -9.77 -7.55
N ALA A 77 -3.83 -8.51 -7.80
CA ALA A 77 -3.08 -7.34 -7.32
C ALA A 77 -3.00 -7.31 -5.79
N ASN A 78 -4.12 -7.51 -5.09
CA ASN A 78 -4.14 -7.56 -3.63
C ASN A 78 -3.34 -8.73 -3.06
N GLY A 79 -3.33 -9.89 -3.73
CA GLY A 79 -2.48 -11.02 -3.37
C GLY A 79 -0.99 -10.70 -3.49
N LEU A 80 -0.57 -10.02 -4.57
CA LEU A 80 0.81 -9.54 -4.74
C LEU A 80 1.16 -8.51 -3.66
N VAL A 81 0.26 -7.56 -3.37
CA VAL A 81 0.46 -6.57 -2.30
C VAL A 81 0.60 -7.23 -0.93
N ALA A 82 -0.26 -8.21 -0.62
CA ALA A 82 -0.23 -8.92 0.65
C ALA A 82 1.07 -9.72 0.83
N SER A 83 1.49 -10.47 -0.19
CA SER A 83 2.74 -11.24 -0.16
C SER A 83 3.98 -10.36 -0.05
N TYR A 84 4.03 -9.25 -0.79
CA TYR A 84 5.12 -8.27 -0.69
C TYR A 84 5.19 -7.65 0.71
N SER A 85 4.06 -7.17 1.23
CA SER A 85 3.99 -6.56 2.55
C SER A 85 4.38 -7.56 3.65
N LEU A 86 4.00 -8.84 3.53
CA LEU A 86 4.39 -9.88 4.47
C LEU A 86 5.91 -10.12 4.45
N ALA A 87 6.51 -10.23 3.27
CA ALA A 87 7.96 -10.38 3.13
C ALA A 87 8.71 -9.21 3.79
N GLN A 88 8.19 -8.00 3.66
CA GLN A 88 8.78 -6.79 4.24
C GLN A 88 8.60 -6.71 5.77
N VAL A 89 7.45 -7.15 6.30
CA VAL A 89 7.24 -7.33 7.74
C VAL A 89 8.24 -8.32 8.31
N LEU A 90 8.39 -9.50 7.67
CA LEU A 90 9.36 -10.52 8.09
C LEU A 90 10.78 -9.98 8.09
N ARG A 91 11.17 -9.26 7.03
CA ARG A 91 12.49 -8.60 6.96
C ARG A 91 12.69 -7.62 8.12
N CYS A 92 11.68 -6.79 8.42
CA CYS A 92 11.75 -5.82 9.51
C CYS A 92 11.90 -6.51 10.87
N VAL A 93 11.08 -7.52 11.14
CA VAL A 93 11.12 -8.31 12.39
C VAL A 93 12.47 -9.00 12.54
N MET A 94 12.98 -9.66 11.49
CA MET A 94 14.29 -10.32 11.50
C MET A 94 15.44 -9.33 11.73
N SER A 95 15.37 -8.12 11.18
CA SER A 95 16.35 -7.05 11.44
C SER A 95 16.30 -6.56 12.88
N MET A 96 15.12 -6.50 13.50
CA MET A 96 14.96 -6.14 14.91
C MET A 96 15.54 -7.23 15.83
N ILE A 97 15.29 -8.51 15.54
CA ILE A 97 15.79 -9.65 16.32
C ILE A 97 17.31 -9.76 16.24
N ARG A 98 17.88 -9.64 15.03
CA ARG A 98 19.34 -9.78 14.82
C ARG A 98 20.14 -8.55 15.26
N GLY A 99 19.50 -7.45 15.66
CA GLY A 99 20.16 -6.22 16.07
C GLY A 99 20.96 -5.50 14.97
N SER A 100 21.03 -6.06 13.76
CA SER A 100 21.74 -5.48 12.62
C SER A 100 20.78 -4.70 11.73
N VAL A 101 20.93 -3.38 11.75
CA VAL A 101 20.24 -2.48 10.82
C VAL A 101 21.06 -2.45 9.52
N LEU A 102 21.05 -3.55 8.76
CA LEU A 102 21.54 -3.57 7.38
C LEU A 102 20.51 -2.86 6.47
N LEU A 103 20.39 -1.55 6.66
CA LEU A 103 19.83 -0.63 5.67
C LEU A 103 21.00 -0.18 4.78
N ASN A 104 21.38 -1.05 3.86
CA ASN A 104 22.31 -0.66 2.80
C ASN A 104 21.58 0.29 1.84
N LYS A 105 22.28 1.32 1.33
CA LYS A 105 21.75 2.21 0.28
C LYS A 105 21.04 1.50 -0.88
N PRO A 106 21.62 0.44 -1.50
CA PRO A 106 20.93 -0.27 -2.58
C PRO A 106 19.65 -0.96 -2.10
N LEU A 107 19.62 -1.43 -0.85
CA LEU A 107 18.47 -2.08 -0.27
C LEU A 107 17.34 -1.07 -0.01
N ALA A 108 17.64 0.13 0.50
CA ALA A 108 16.66 1.19 0.67
C ALA A 108 16.04 1.61 -0.67
N TRP A 109 16.84 1.71 -1.73
CA TRP A 109 16.36 1.96 -3.10
C TRP A 109 15.48 0.82 -3.64
N ALA A 110 15.86 -0.44 -3.40
CA ALA A 110 15.07 -1.59 -3.82
C ALA A 110 13.71 -1.64 -3.10
N ILE A 111 13.68 -1.31 -1.80
CA ILE A 111 12.42 -1.19 -1.03
C ILE A 111 11.55 -0.08 -1.60
N PHE A 112 12.11 1.11 -1.82
CA PHE A 112 11.37 2.24 -2.38
C PHE A 112 10.79 1.92 -3.77
N SER A 113 11.59 1.35 -4.66
CA SER A 113 11.14 0.92 -5.99
C SER A 113 10.01 -0.12 -5.90
N GLY A 114 10.17 -1.12 -5.03
CA GLY A 114 9.13 -2.13 -4.78
C GLY A 114 7.84 -1.52 -4.24
N ASP A 115 7.92 -0.70 -3.19
CA ASP A 115 6.77 -0.01 -2.58
C ASP A 115 6.02 0.82 -3.64
N GLN A 116 6.75 1.47 -4.56
CA GLN A 116 6.18 2.29 -5.62
C GLN A 116 5.50 1.47 -6.72
N VAL A 117 6.11 0.36 -7.18
CA VAL A 117 5.49 -0.57 -8.14
C VAL A 117 4.18 -1.13 -7.57
N MET A 118 4.19 -1.54 -6.30
CA MET A 118 3.02 -2.11 -5.65
C MET A 118 1.93 -1.06 -5.42
N ALA A 119 2.29 0.19 -5.13
CA ALA A 119 1.34 1.30 -5.09
C ALA A 119 0.66 1.52 -6.45
N TYR A 120 1.41 1.61 -7.55
CA TYR A 120 0.83 1.77 -8.88
C TYR A 120 -0.06 0.60 -9.28
N LEU A 121 0.37 -0.63 -8.99
CA LEU A 121 -0.44 -1.82 -9.24
C LEU A 121 -1.77 -1.77 -8.48
N SER A 122 -1.75 -1.39 -7.20
CA SER A 122 -2.96 -1.28 -6.39
C SER A 122 -3.92 -0.20 -6.91
N VAL A 123 -3.41 0.98 -7.29
CA VAL A 123 -4.20 2.07 -7.85
C VAL A 123 -4.86 1.65 -9.16
N ALA A 124 -4.10 1.02 -10.06
CA ALA A 124 -4.62 0.54 -11.34
C ALA A 124 -5.71 -0.51 -11.15
N ALA A 125 -5.49 -1.46 -10.23
CA ALA A 125 -6.44 -2.53 -9.95
C ALA A 125 -7.76 -2.00 -9.36
N VAL A 126 -7.66 -1.10 -8.40
CA VAL A 126 -8.82 -0.46 -7.80
C VAL A 126 -9.54 0.46 -8.78
N GLY A 127 -8.82 1.18 -9.64
CA GLY A 127 -9.42 1.98 -10.71
C GLY A 127 -10.24 1.14 -11.68
N ALA A 128 -9.69 0.01 -12.14
CA ALA A 128 -10.41 -0.91 -13.01
C ALA A 128 -11.66 -1.51 -12.33
N ALA A 129 -11.55 -1.86 -11.05
CA ALA A 129 -12.67 -2.39 -10.27
C ALA A 129 -13.75 -1.32 -10.00
N ALA A 130 -13.34 -0.08 -9.70
CA ALA A 130 -14.25 1.04 -9.48
C ALA A 130 -15.03 1.38 -10.76
N GLN A 131 -14.35 1.44 -11.90
CA GLN A 131 -15.01 1.64 -13.21
C GLN A 131 -16.03 0.52 -13.48
N SER A 132 -15.64 -0.73 -13.19
CA SER A 132 -16.53 -1.90 -13.32
C SER A 132 -17.76 -1.79 -12.41
N ALA A 133 -17.58 -1.32 -11.17
CA ALA A 133 -18.68 -1.10 -10.22
C ALA A 133 -19.63 0.01 -10.66
N VAL A 134 -19.11 1.09 -11.26
CA VAL A 134 -19.93 2.17 -11.85
C VAL A 134 -20.81 1.61 -12.97
N PHE A 135 -20.25 0.80 -13.87
CA PHE A 135 -21.03 0.13 -14.91
C PHE A 135 -22.08 -0.81 -14.32
N ALA A 136 -21.77 -1.52 -13.23
CA ALA A 136 -22.72 -2.44 -12.59
C ALA A 136 -23.89 -1.72 -11.89
N LYS A 137 -23.66 -0.50 -11.41
CA LYS A 137 -24.67 0.30 -10.72
C LYS A 137 -25.57 1.07 -11.69
N PHE A 138 -25.00 1.72 -12.71
CA PHE A 138 -25.76 2.61 -13.60
C PHE A 138 -26.19 1.95 -14.91
N GLY A 139 -25.51 0.88 -15.33
CA GLY A 139 -25.72 0.30 -16.66
C GLY A 139 -25.28 1.23 -17.79
N GLN A 140 -25.19 0.70 -19.00
CA GLN A 140 -24.95 1.47 -20.21
C GLN A 140 -25.86 0.96 -21.31
N THR A 141 -26.84 1.78 -21.69
CA THR A 141 -27.83 1.46 -22.72
C THR A 141 -27.19 1.26 -24.10
N GLN A 142 -26.14 2.01 -24.42
CA GLN A 142 -25.35 1.86 -25.67
C GLN A 142 -24.55 0.55 -25.75
N LEU A 143 -24.31 -0.13 -24.62
CA LEU A 143 -23.56 -1.39 -24.53
C LEU A 143 -24.47 -2.58 -24.14
N GLU A 144 -25.79 -2.37 -24.14
CA GLU A 144 -26.81 -3.30 -23.60
C GLU A 144 -26.48 -3.83 -22.19
N TRP A 145 -25.76 -3.03 -21.39
CA TRP A 145 -25.33 -3.42 -20.07
C TRP A 145 -26.43 -3.14 -19.04
N MET A 146 -27.16 -4.19 -18.67
CA MET A 146 -28.23 -4.15 -17.66
C MET A 146 -27.68 -3.85 -16.25
N GLN A 147 -28.47 -3.15 -15.41
CA GLN A 147 -28.13 -2.88 -14.01
C GLN A 147 -28.10 -4.18 -13.18
N ILE A 148 -26.91 -4.74 -13.01
CA ILE A 148 -26.68 -5.97 -12.23
C ILE A 148 -26.94 -5.73 -10.74
N CYS A 149 -26.53 -4.58 -10.20
CA CYS A 149 -26.68 -4.29 -8.76
C CYS A 149 -28.14 -4.14 -8.31
N ASN A 150 -29.09 -3.84 -9.23
CA ASN A 150 -30.52 -3.77 -8.90
C ASN A 150 -31.12 -5.18 -8.67
N MET A 151 -30.64 -6.19 -9.42
CA MET A 151 -31.08 -7.59 -9.22
C MET A 151 -30.27 -8.33 -8.14
N TYR A 152 -29.00 -7.94 -7.94
CA TYR A 152 -28.04 -8.64 -7.08
C TYR A 152 -27.47 -7.72 -5.98
N GLY A 153 -28.33 -7.13 -5.17
CA GLY A 153 -27.94 -6.18 -4.13
C GLY A 153 -26.93 -6.72 -3.10
N LYS A 154 -27.09 -7.96 -2.62
CA LYS A 154 -26.15 -8.56 -1.64
C LYS A 154 -24.74 -8.75 -2.20
N PHE A 155 -24.64 -9.28 -3.42
CA PHE A 155 -23.37 -9.44 -4.14
C PHE A 155 -22.71 -8.08 -4.38
N CYS A 156 -23.49 -7.10 -4.84
CA CYS A 156 -22.97 -5.75 -5.11
C CYS A 156 -22.50 -5.04 -3.82
N ASN A 157 -23.17 -5.27 -2.69
CA ASN A 157 -22.74 -4.73 -1.40
C ASN A 157 -21.41 -5.35 -0.94
N GLN A 158 -21.29 -6.68 -1.00
CA GLN A 158 -20.09 -7.39 -0.55
C GLN A 158 -18.88 -7.12 -1.47
N VAL A 159 -19.09 -7.10 -2.80
CA VAL A 159 -18.07 -6.66 -3.77
C VAL A 159 -17.68 -5.21 -3.50
N GLY A 160 -18.66 -4.35 -3.21
CA GLY A 160 -18.45 -2.95 -2.87
C GLY A 160 -17.56 -2.77 -1.63
N GLU A 161 -17.80 -3.56 -0.58
CA GLU A 161 -16.95 -3.62 0.62
C GLU A 161 -15.53 -4.12 0.29
N GLY A 162 -15.42 -5.10 -0.61
CA GLY A 162 -14.16 -5.58 -1.17
C GLY A 162 -13.37 -4.50 -1.93
N ILE A 163 -14.04 -3.70 -2.76
CA ILE A 163 -13.42 -2.59 -3.50
C ILE A 163 -13.05 -1.46 -2.54
N ALA A 164 -13.89 -1.15 -1.55
CA ALA A 164 -13.62 -0.13 -0.53
C ALA A 164 -12.38 -0.49 0.31
N SER A 165 -12.25 -1.75 0.72
CA SER A 165 -11.03 -2.23 1.38
C SER A 165 -9.80 -2.19 0.46
N GLY A 166 -9.96 -2.48 -0.84
CA GLY A 166 -8.91 -2.29 -1.84
C GLY A 166 -8.47 -0.82 -2.00
N LEU A 167 -9.41 0.13 -1.97
CA LEU A 167 -9.12 1.57 -1.95
C LEU A 167 -8.27 1.97 -0.74
N LEU A 168 -8.62 1.47 0.45
CA LEU A 168 -7.84 1.73 1.67
C LEU A 168 -6.41 1.17 1.56
N VAL A 169 -6.26 -0.03 1.00
CA VAL A 169 -4.94 -0.61 0.70
C VAL A 169 -4.15 0.29 -0.23
N SER A 170 -4.79 0.78 -1.30
CA SER A 170 -4.15 1.63 -2.29
C SER A 170 -3.64 2.94 -1.70
N VAL A 171 -4.47 3.65 -0.93
CA VAL A 171 -4.07 4.88 -0.22
C VAL A 171 -2.93 4.60 0.75
N SER A 172 -3.03 3.52 1.51
CA SER A 172 -1.99 3.13 2.47
C SER A 172 -0.65 2.85 1.78
N MET A 173 -0.66 2.20 0.61
CA MET A 173 0.56 1.94 -0.17
C MET A 173 1.18 3.22 -0.73
N VAL A 174 0.37 4.19 -1.15
CA VAL A 174 0.87 5.52 -1.58
C VAL A 174 1.56 6.24 -0.42
N VAL A 175 0.96 6.22 0.77
CA VAL A 175 1.57 6.81 1.98
C VAL A 175 2.88 6.10 2.34
N LEU A 176 2.92 4.77 2.27
CA LEU A 176 4.13 3.97 2.49
C LEU A 176 5.23 4.33 1.49
N SER A 177 4.89 4.44 0.21
CA SER A 177 5.84 4.83 -0.83
C SER A 177 6.41 6.23 -0.57
N ALA A 178 5.60 7.18 -0.11
CA ALA A 178 6.06 8.51 0.27
C ALA A 178 7.01 8.50 1.48
N ILE A 179 6.71 7.71 2.52
CA ILE A 179 7.59 7.53 3.70
C ILE A 179 8.92 6.89 3.27
N SER A 180 8.85 5.85 2.45
CA SER A 180 10.00 5.14 1.90
C SER A 180 10.89 6.08 1.08
N GLY A 181 10.30 6.89 0.21
CA GLY A 181 10.99 7.92 -0.57
C GLY A 181 11.67 8.96 0.33
N PHE A 182 10.94 9.50 1.31
CA PHE A 182 11.49 10.46 2.27
C PHE A 182 12.71 9.88 3.02
N SER A 183 12.65 8.60 3.40
CA SER A 183 13.76 7.91 4.06
C SER A 183 15.01 7.83 3.17
N VAL A 184 14.84 7.53 1.88
CA VAL A 184 15.92 7.47 0.89
C VAL A 184 16.52 8.84 0.68
N PHE A 185 15.71 9.88 0.48
CA PHE A 185 16.20 11.24 0.28
C PHE A 185 16.99 11.76 1.50
N ARG A 186 16.51 11.48 2.71
CA ARG A 186 17.23 11.84 3.96
C ARG A 186 18.59 11.14 4.06
N LEU A 187 18.66 9.86 3.67
CA LEU A 187 19.91 9.09 3.68
C LEU A 187 20.99 9.67 2.73
N TYR A 188 20.59 10.30 1.63
CA TYR A 188 21.51 11.00 0.74
C TYR A 188 21.90 12.40 1.25
N GLY A 189 20.96 13.14 1.85
CA GLY A 189 21.20 14.47 2.42
C GLY A 189 22.24 14.47 3.55
N ASP A 190 22.20 13.47 4.43
CA ASP A 190 23.14 13.35 5.56
C ASP A 190 24.60 13.15 5.13
N LYS A 191 24.85 12.49 3.98
CA LYS A 191 26.21 12.30 3.46
C LYS A 191 26.81 13.60 2.94
N LYS A 192 26.00 14.48 2.34
CA LYS A 192 26.46 15.80 1.87
C LYS A 192 26.92 16.65 3.05
N ARG A 193 26.19 16.59 4.18
CA ARG A 193 26.55 17.29 5.42
C ARG A 193 27.83 16.77 6.07
N LYS A 194 28.02 15.44 6.12
CA LYS A 194 29.27 14.83 6.63
C LYS A 194 30.49 15.09 5.75
N SER A 195 30.30 15.20 4.43
CA SER A 195 31.39 15.51 3.50
C SER A 195 31.83 16.98 3.53
N VAL A 196 30.95 17.89 3.94
CA VAL A 196 31.23 19.33 4.02
C VAL A 196 31.82 19.74 5.38
N GLY A 197 31.53 19.01 6.46
CA GLY A 197 32.12 19.25 7.79
C GLY A 197 33.47 18.58 8.04
N GLY A 198 34.10 18.00 7.02
CA GLY A 198 35.38 17.28 7.11
C GLY A 198 36.56 18.01 6.47
N TRP A 199 36.38 19.29 6.10
CA TRP A 199 37.44 20.17 5.61
C TRP A 199 37.67 21.33 6.57
#